data_AF-A0A941DVR7-F1
#
_entry.id   AF-A0A941DVR7-F1
#
_cell.length_a   1.000
_cell.length_b   1.000
_cell.length_c   1.000
_cell.angle_alpha   90.00
_cell.angle_beta   90.00
_cell.angle_gamma   90.00
#
_symmetry.space_group_name_H-M   'P 1'
#
loop_
_entity.id
_entity.type
_entity.pdbx_description
1 polymer ?
#
loop_
_entity_poly.entity_id
_entity_poly.type
_entity_poly.pdbx_seq_one_letter_code
_entity_poly.pdbx_strand_id
1 'polypeptide(L)'
;MKQKNWIGVLLFSTGIIVSFFLSFQAFKDTYHIVSFYSNGKRDYAIDWVNFVQRVIPAIVIGFIFIGLSEVIKLLDKINRRRS
;
A
#
# COMPACT_ATOMS: atom_id res chain seq x y z
N MET A 1 -32.63 -7.73 3.02
CA MET A 1 -31.45 -7.20 2.28
C MET A 1 -30.19 -7.62 3.03
N LYS A 2 -29.24 -8.33 2.40
CA LYS A 2 -28.00 -8.76 3.06
C LYS A 2 -27.21 -7.50 3.47
N GLN A 3 -27.14 -7.21 4.77
CA GLN A 3 -26.39 -6.07 5.31
C GLN A 3 -24.95 -6.14 4.77
N LYS A 4 -24.44 -5.16 4.02
CA LYS A 4 -23.05 -5.23 3.56
C LYS A 4 -22.13 -5.04 4.77
N ASN A 5 -21.08 -5.84 4.90
CA ASN A 5 -20.06 -5.64 5.93
C ASN A 5 -19.22 -4.41 5.56
N TRP A 6 -19.71 -3.23 5.92
CA TRP A 6 -19.09 -1.95 5.59
C TRP A 6 -17.69 -1.81 6.19
N ILE A 7 -17.44 -2.40 7.35
CA ILE A 7 -16.13 -2.39 8.02
C ILE A 7 -15.09 -3.13 7.16
N GLY A 8 -15.44 -4.33 6.68
CA GLY A 8 -14.55 -5.08 5.78
C GLY A 8 -14.30 -4.36 4.46
N VAL A 9 -15.30 -3.68 3.90
CA VAL A 9 -15.12 -2.89 2.66
C VAL A 9 -14.20 -1.69 2.89
N LEU A 10 -14.38 -0.97 4.00
CA LEU A 10 -13.53 0.16 4.37
C LEU A 10 -12.08 -0.26 4.58
N LEU A 11 -11.84 -1.34 5.33
CA LEU A 11 -10.48 -1.86 5.56
C LEU A 11 -9.78 -2.28 4.27
N PHE A 12 -10.52 -2.89 3.34
CA PHE A 12 -10.00 -3.25 2.02
C PHE A 12 -9.53 -2.02 1.23
N SER A 13 -10.41 -1.01 1.13
CA SER A 13 -10.10 0.23 0.42
C SER A 13 -8.94 0.98 1.07
N THR A 14 -8.90 1.04 2.41
CA THR A 14 -7.79 1.64 3.15
C THR A 14 -6.47 0.92 2.89
N GLY A 15 -6.48 -0.42 2.87
CA GLY A 15 -5.28 -1.21 2.56
C GLY A 15 -4.69 -0.88 1.18
N ILE A 16 -5.55 -0.75 0.16
CA ILE A 16 -5.13 -0.36 -1.19
C ILE A 16 -4.54 1.06 -1.19
N ILE A 17 -5.24 2.02 -0.59
CA ILE A 17 -4.80 3.43 -0.54
C ILE A 17 -3.45 3.54 0.17
N VAL A 18 -3.30 2.88 1.32
CA VAL A 18 -2.06 2.89 2.10
C VAL A 18 -0.90 2.27 1.32
N SER A 19 -1.10 1.11 0.68
CA SER A 19 -0.06 0.51 -0.17
C SER A 19 0.36 1.43 -1.31
N PHE A 20 -0.59 2.06 -1.99
CA PHE A 20 -0.29 2.96 -3.09
C PHE A 20 0.46 4.21 -2.62
N PHE A 21 -0.03 4.85 -1.55
CA PHE A 21 0.58 6.07 -1.01
C PHE A 21 1.99 5.83 -0.49
N LEU A 22 2.21 4.75 0.28
CA LEU A 22 3.52 4.41 0.82
C LEU A 22 4.50 3.99 -0.28
N SER A 23 4.04 3.27 -1.31
CA SER A 23 4.89 2.93 -2.46
C SER A 23 5.30 4.17 -3.26
N PHE A 24 4.36 5.11 -3.44
CA PHE A 24 4.65 6.38 -4.09
C PHE A 24 5.62 7.24 -3.27
N GLN A 25 5.47 7.27 -1.95
CA GLN A 25 6.42 7.94 -1.06
C GLN A 25 7.82 7.30 -1.16
N ALA A 26 7.90 5.97 -1.15
CA ALA A 26 9.17 5.24 -1.33
C ALA A 26 9.85 5.59 -2.66
N PHE A 27 9.09 5.73 -3.75
CA PHE A 27 9.60 6.17 -5.03
C PHE A 27 10.15 7.60 -4.97
N LYS A 28 9.39 8.54 -4.40
CA LYS A 28 9.84 9.94 -4.26
C LYS A 28 11.09 10.08 -3.41
N ASP A 29 11.18 9.34 -2.31
CA ASP A 29 12.31 9.42 -1.37
C ASP A 29 13.61 8.88 -1.98
N THR A 30 13.52 8.02 -3.00
CA THR A 30 14.67 7.35 -3.62
C THR A 30 15.05 7.95 -4.96
N TYR A 31 14.22 8.87 -5.47
CA TYR A 31 14.48 9.66 -6.65
C TYR A 31 15.34 10.87 -6.29
N HIS A 32 16.60 10.88 -6.73
CA HIS A 32 17.55 11.95 -6.42
C HIS A 32 18.35 12.37 -7.66
N ILE A 33 18.89 13.59 -7.61
CA ILE A 33 19.72 14.15 -8.67
C ILE A 33 21.15 13.67 -8.44
N VAL A 34 21.71 12.92 -9.39
CA VAL A 34 23.02 12.26 -9.21
C VAL A 34 24.18 13.13 -9.67
N SER A 35 23.94 14.05 -10.59
CA SER A 35 24.99 14.97 -11.06
C SER A 35 24.40 16.24 -11.68
N PHE A 36 25.08 17.35 -11.42
CA PHE A 36 25.07 18.50 -12.30
C PHE A 36 26.19 18.30 -13.31
N TYR A 37 25.91 17.72 -14.47
CA TYR A 37 26.89 17.75 -15.55
C TYR A 37 27.07 19.20 -16.04
N SER A 38 28.31 19.52 -16.42
CA SER A 38 28.75 20.79 -17.04
C SER A 38 27.85 21.27 -18.20
N ASN A 39 27.08 20.37 -18.82
CA ASN A 39 26.17 20.66 -19.93
C ASN A 39 24.76 21.14 -19.50
N GLY A 40 24.53 21.43 -18.22
CA GLY A 40 23.27 21.97 -17.70
C GLY A 40 22.09 20.99 -17.64
N LYS A 41 22.32 19.71 -17.95
CA LYS A 41 21.29 18.66 -17.84
C LYS A 41 21.34 18.04 -16.45
N ARG A 42 20.17 17.96 -15.80
CA ARG A 42 19.99 17.24 -14.53
C ARG A 42 19.72 15.78 -14.85
N ASP A 43 20.65 14.91 -14.48
CA ASP A 43 20.44 13.47 -14.54
C ASP A 43 19.82 12.99 -13.23
N TYR A 44 18.69 12.29 -13.37
CA TYR A 44 17.97 11.69 -12.26
C TYR A 44 18.29 10.20 -12.21
N ALA A 45 18.58 9.68 -11.02
CA ALA A 45 18.63 8.25 -10.80
C ALA A 45 17.78 7.83 -9.60
N ILE A 46 17.34 6.59 -9.67
CA ILE A 46 16.61 5.92 -8.60
C ILE A 46 17.62 5.08 -7.82
N ASP A 47 17.66 5.27 -6.51
CA ASP A 47 18.31 4.32 -5.62
C ASP A 47 17.43 3.06 -5.48
N TRP A 48 17.67 2.08 -6.34
CA TRP A 48 16.89 0.85 -6.37
C TRP A 48 16.99 0.05 -5.06
N VAL A 49 18.12 0.10 -4.35
CA VAL A 49 18.30 -0.65 -3.10
C VAL A 49 17.42 -0.03 -2.01
N ASN A 50 17.50 1.29 -1.83
CA ASN A 50 16.67 2.00 -0.88
C ASN A 50 15.18 1.95 -1.26
N PHE A 51 14.86 1.92 -2.57
CA PHE A 51 13.48 1.79 -3.04
C PHE A 51 12.87 0.46 -2.63
N VAL A 52 13.57 -0.64 -2.91
CA VAL A 52 13.09 -1.98 -2.57
C VAL A 52 12.93 -2.13 -1.05
N GLN A 53 13.89 -1.62 -0.25
CA GLN A 53 13.81 -1.65 1.21
C GLN A 53 12.60 -0.90 1.77
N ARG A 54 12.15 0.19 1.11
CA ARG A 54 11.00 0.99 1.55
C ARG A 54 9.67 0.48 0.99
N VAL A 55 9.66 -0.05 -0.24
CA VAL A 55 8.44 -0.52 -0.89
C VAL A 55 7.94 -1.85 -0.31
N ILE A 56 8.83 -2.73 0.13
CA ILE A 56 8.43 -4.03 0.70
C ILE A 56 7.56 -3.84 1.96
N PRO A 57 7.98 -3.07 2.99
CA PRO A 57 7.13 -2.78 4.14
C PRO A 57 5.79 -2.12 3.77
N ALA A 58 5.80 -1.19 2.80
CA ALA A 58 4.59 -0.51 2.32
C ALA A 58 3.54 -1.49 1.74
N ILE A 59 4.01 -2.45 0.96
CA ILE A 59 3.18 -3.51 0.37
C ILE A 59 2.67 -4.44 1.47
N VAL A 60 3.55 -4.88 2.38
CA VAL A 60 3.19 -5.77 3.50
C VAL A 60 2.10 -5.15 4.38
N ILE A 61 2.25 -3.86 4.73
CA ILE A 61 1.27 -3.15 5.56
C ILE A 61 -0.12 -3.15 4.89
N GLY A 62 -0.23 -2.81 3.60
CA GLY A 62 -1.53 -2.82 2.95
C GLY A 62 -2.11 -4.23 2.76
N PHE A 63 -1.27 -5.26 2.55
CA PHE A 63 -1.73 -6.65 2.58
C PHE A 63 -2.30 -7.07 3.93
N ILE A 64 -1.74 -6.59 5.04
CA ILE A 64 -2.30 -6.84 6.38
C ILE A 64 -3.71 -6.25 6.48
N PHE A 65 -3.93 -5.01 6.04
CA PHE A 65 -5.27 -4.40 6.03
C PHE A 65 -6.27 -5.16 5.15
N ILE A 66 -5.84 -5.58 3.95
CA ILE A 66 -6.66 -6.37 3.04
C ILE A 66 -7.02 -7.73 3.67
N GLY A 67 -6.03 -8.41 4.26
CA GLY A 67 -6.22 -9.68 4.95
C GLY A 67 -7.18 -9.57 6.13
N LEU A 68 -7.02 -8.55 6.98
CA LEU A 68 -7.94 -8.27 8.09
C LEU A 68 -9.37 -7.99 7.59
N SER A 69 -9.52 -7.28 6.47
CA SER A 69 -10.82 -7.08 5.81
C SER A 69 -11.49 -8.41 5.48
N GLU A 70 -10.76 -9.36 4.88
CA GLU A 70 -11.32 -10.66 4.48
C GLU A 70 -11.68 -11.51 5.70
N VAL A 71 -10.85 -11.49 6.76
CA VAL A 71 -11.16 -12.16 8.04
C VAL A 71 -12.46 -11.60 8.64
N ILE A 72 -12.63 -10.28 8.65
CA ILE A 72 -13.85 -9.65 9.19
C ILE A 72 -15.09 -10.01 8.35
N LYS A 73 -14.97 -10.02 7.02
CA LYS A 73 -16.07 -10.45 6.13
C LYS A 73 -16.43 -11.92 6.37
N LEU A 74 -15.43 -12.78 6.59
CA LEU A 74 -15.63 -14.20 6.90
C LEU A 74 -16.36 -14.37 8.24
N LEU A 75 -15.91 -13.67 9.29
CA LEU A 75 -16.52 -13.73 10.62
C LEU A 75 -17.98 -13.27 10.61
N ASP A 76 -18.28 -12.17 9.92
CA ASP A 76 -19.65 -11.67 9.78
C ASP A 76 -20.54 -12.66 9.00
N LYS A 77 -19.98 -13.31 7.96
CA LYS A 77 -20.68 -14.38 7.23
C LYS A 77 -20.99 -15.59 8.11
N ILE A 78 -20.08 -15.96 9.01
CA ILE A 78 -20.28 -17.06 9.97
C ILE A 78 -21.35 -16.67 11.00
N ASN A 79 -21.27 -15.45 11.56
CA ASN A 79 -22.18 -14.98 12.59
C ASN A 79 -23.65 -14.99 12.11
N ARG A 80 -23.89 -14.53 10.88
CA ARG A 80 -25.23 -14.52 10.26
C ARG A 80 -25.80 -15.89 9.90
N ARG A 81 -24.98 -16.94 9.91
CA ARG A 81 -25.46 -18.32 9.71
C ARG A 81 -25.89 -18.99 11.02
N ARG A 82 -25.49 -18.43 12.17
CA ARG A 82 -25.84 -18.94 13.50
C ARG A 82 -27.03 -18.22 14.13
N SER A 83 -27.29 -16.97 13.75
CA SER A 83 -28.52 -16.23 14.08
C SER A 83 -29.65 -16.57 13.12
#